data_AF-A0A7S2JB89-F1
#
_entry.id   AF-A0A7S2JB89-F1
#
_cell.length_a   1.000
_cell.length_b   1.000
_cell.length_c   1.000
_cell.angle_alpha   90.00
_cell.angle_beta   90.00
_cell.angle_gamma   90.00
#
_symmetry.space_group_name_H-M   'P 1'
#
loop_
_entity.id
_entity.type
_entity.pdbx_description
1 polymer ?
#
loop_
_entity_poly.entity_id
_entity_poly.type
_entity_poly.pdbx_seq_one_letter_code
_entity_poly.pdbx_strand_id
1 'polypeptide(L)'
;RTPAAPRGKTAMALGGSSSEGAFKITAQEPSYKEVFYGTSNGLYSGHWHDGTRGSQVGDVPKISDVLAARPTVRKPVRALQATAKTILADAIAEERKQQLADKVLSADVVPKKFPVKAEDFNYPPNAKRGADNPLYGTSSQAYGNEVPMAHQISDRYFPSTNLFTKGFVDTKPRFTGLTTRASPS
;
A
#
# COMPACT_ATOMS: atom_id res chain seq x y z
N ARG A 1 -33.62 8.25 -58.40
CA ARG A 1 -32.75 8.13 -57.19
C ARG A 1 -31.45 8.85 -57.50
N THR A 2 -31.34 10.10 -57.05
CA THR A 2 -30.17 10.97 -57.21
C THR A 2 -29.42 11.04 -55.85
N PRO A 3 -28.09 10.97 -55.81
CA PRO A 3 -27.33 11.14 -54.57
C PRO A 3 -27.07 12.62 -54.27
N ALA A 4 -27.32 13.03 -53.03
CA ALA A 4 -27.05 14.37 -52.53
C ALA A 4 -25.58 14.51 -52.09
N ALA A 5 -24.97 15.62 -52.49
CA ALA A 5 -23.58 15.98 -52.23
C ALA A 5 -23.29 16.35 -50.75
N PRO A 6 -22.05 16.18 -50.26
CA PRO A 6 -21.65 16.59 -48.91
C PRO A 6 -21.44 18.10 -48.81
N ARG A 7 -22.10 18.74 -47.83
CA ARG A 7 -21.92 20.16 -47.48
C ARG A 7 -20.58 20.36 -46.79
N GLY A 8 -19.74 21.23 -47.36
CA GLY A 8 -18.46 21.64 -46.82
C GLY A 8 -18.58 22.30 -45.44
N LYS A 9 -17.63 21.96 -44.55
CA LYS A 9 -17.43 22.65 -43.27
C LYS A 9 -16.69 23.96 -43.55
N THR A 10 -17.37 25.07 -43.36
CA THR A 10 -16.78 26.41 -43.29
C THR A 10 -15.84 26.48 -42.09
N ALA A 11 -14.57 26.80 -42.37
CA ALA A 11 -13.60 27.20 -41.36
C ALA A 11 -14.07 28.54 -40.77
N MET A 12 -14.50 28.54 -39.51
CA MET A 12 -14.78 29.76 -38.77
C MET A 12 -13.46 30.36 -38.33
N ALA A 13 -13.13 31.49 -38.95
CA ALA A 13 -12.01 32.35 -38.63
C ALA A 13 -12.11 32.86 -37.18
N LEU A 14 -10.97 32.84 -36.49
CA LEU A 14 -10.77 33.54 -35.21
C LEU A 14 -10.61 35.03 -35.50
N GLY A 15 -11.72 35.75 -35.48
CA GLY A 15 -11.76 37.21 -35.44
C GLY A 15 -12.66 37.63 -34.30
N GLY A 16 -12.08 38.25 -33.26
CA GLY A 16 -12.83 38.69 -32.10
C GLY A 16 -11.93 39.12 -30.93
N SER A 17 -11.22 40.23 -31.11
CA SER A 17 -10.70 41.03 -30.02
C SER A 17 -11.87 41.66 -29.25
N SER A 18 -12.18 41.15 -28.07
CA SER A 18 -12.91 41.88 -27.03
C SER A 18 -12.16 41.70 -25.71
N SER A 19 -11.21 42.60 -25.50
CA SER A 19 -10.55 42.84 -24.23
C SER A 19 -11.49 43.61 -23.30
N GLU A 20 -12.50 42.95 -22.74
CA GLU A 20 -13.31 43.53 -21.65
C GLU A 20 -14.03 42.39 -20.94
N GLY A 21 -13.68 42.18 -19.66
CA GLY A 21 -14.22 41.09 -18.85
C GLY A 21 -13.20 40.02 -18.45
N ALA A 22 -11.92 40.36 -18.28
CA ALA A 22 -11.02 39.51 -17.50
C ALA A 22 -11.61 39.39 -16.07
N PHE A 23 -12.15 38.22 -15.74
CA PHE A 23 -12.69 37.91 -14.42
C PHE A 23 -11.57 38.05 -13.38
N LYS A 24 -11.45 39.24 -12.78
CA LYS A 24 -10.51 39.49 -11.69
C LYS A 24 -11.07 38.83 -10.45
N ILE A 25 -10.57 37.64 -10.14
CA ILE A 25 -10.75 37.03 -8.82
C ILE A 25 -9.91 37.86 -7.85
N THR A 26 -10.52 38.86 -7.23
CA THR A 26 -9.91 39.57 -6.10
C THR A 26 -10.07 38.66 -4.88
N ALA A 27 -9.08 37.81 -4.62
CA ALA A 27 -9.00 37.08 -3.37
C ALA A 27 -8.83 38.11 -2.24
N GLN A 28 -9.82 38.21 -1.37
CA GLN A 28 -9.75 39.09 -0.21
C GLN A 28 -8.68 38.54 0.74
N GLU A 29 -7.69 39.35 1.09
CA GLU A 29 -6.65 38.93 2.03
C GLU A 29 -7.27 38.64 3.41
N PRO A 30 -7.02 37.47 4.01
CA PRO A 30 -7.62 37.10 5.28
C PRO A 30 -7.10 38.01 6.39
N SER A 31 -7.98 38.36 7.33
CA SER A 31 -7.58 39.19 8.45
C SER A 31 -6.59 38.45 9.36
N TYR A 32 -5.68 39.18 10.01
CA TYR A 32 -4.69 38.60 10.94
C TYR A 32 -5.32 37.66 11.99
N LYS A 33 -6.55 38.00 12.44
CA LYS A 33 -7.28 37.20 13.43
C LYS A 33 -7.76 35.86 12.87
N GLU A 34 -8.16 35.79 11.60
CA GLU A 34 -8.57 34.55 10.94
C GLU A 34 -7.39 33.64 10.64
N VAL A 35 -6.23 34.20 10.27
CA VAL A 35 -5.02 33.42 10.01
C VAL A 35 -4.49 32.75 11.28
N PHE A 36 -4.51 33.46 12.42
CA PHE A 36 -3.93 32.96 13.67
C PHE A 36 -4.90 32.18 14.56
N TYR A 37 -6.18 32.55 14.55
CA TYR A 37 -7.17 31.95 15.46
C TYR A 37 -8.31 31.22 14.73
N GLY A 38 -8.32 31.24 13.39
CA GLY A 38 -9.24 30.45 12.59
C GLY A 38 -8.90 28.97 12.69
N THR A 39 -9.71 28.21 13.40
CA THR A 39 -9.62 26.75 13.34
C THR A 39 -10.26 26.27 12.04
N SER A 40 -9.66 25.27 11.39
CA SER A 40 -10.18 24.69 10.12
C SER A 40 -11.62 24.17 10.22
N ASN A 41 -12.12 24.00 11.45
CA ASN A 41 -13.47 23.51 11.71
C ASN A 41 -14.52 24.63 11.80
N GLY A 42 -14.12 25.89 11.97
CA GLY A 42 -15.06 27.03 12.00
C GLY A 42 -15.54 27.49 10.63
N LEU A 43 -14.87 27.04 9.56
CA LEU A 43 -15.17 27.39 8.17
C LEU A 43 -16.27 26.54 7.54
N TYR A 44 -16.79 25.54 8.25
CA TYR A 44 -17.94 24.78 7.82
C TYR A 44 -19.23 25.59 8.05
N SER A 45 -19.41 26.69 7.33
CA SER A 45 -20.72 27.33 7.20
C SER A 45 -21.53 26.58 6.14
N GLY A 46 -22.67 26.00 6.52
CA GLY A 46 -23.56 25.31 5.59
C GLY A 46 -24.46 24.29 6.29
N HIS A 47 -25.39 23.70 5.54
CA HIS A 47 -26.39 22.75 6.04
C HIS A 47 -25.90 21.29 6.07
N TRP A 48 -24.62 21.06 6.38
CA TRP A 48 -23.96 19.75 6.28
C TRP A 48 -24.51 18.73 7.29
N HIS A 49 -25.16 19.18 8.37
CA HIS A 49 -25.77 18.34 9.39
C HIS A 49 -27.31 18.28 9.34
N ASP A 50 -27.96 19.16 8.59
CA ASP A 50 -29.42 19.36 8.68
C ASP A 50 -30.20 18.62 7.58
N GLY A 51 -29.54 17.77 6.79
CA GLY A 51 -30.16 17.03 5.67
C GLY A 51 -30.70 17.91 4.54
N THR A 52 -30.60 19.22 4.67
CA THR A 52 -30.97 20.21 3.68
C THR A 52 -29.87 20.29 2.62
N ARG A 53 -30.26 20.18 1.34
CA ARG A 53 -29.31 20.26 0.23
C ARG A 53 -28.61 21.62 0.28
N GLY A 54 -27.29 21.63 0.44
CA GLY A 54 -26.51 22.86 0.45
C GLY A 54 -26.81 23.69 -0.80
N SER A 55 -27.07 24.99 -0.61
CA SER A 55 -27.17 25.93 -1.73
C SER A 55 -25.80 26.07 -2.38
N GLN A 56 -25.75 26.04 -3.71
CA GLN A 56 -24.52 26.32 -4.44
C GLN A 56 -24.06 27.74 -4.09
N VAL A 57 -22.85 27.84 -3.56
CA VAL A 57 -22.21 29.11 -3.24
C VAL A 57 -21.76 29.74 -4.57
N GLY A 58 -22.64 30.53 -5.18
CA GLY A 58 -22.32 31.38 -6.34
C GLY A 58 -22.04 30.66 -7.67
N ASP A 59 -21.57 31.44 -8.64
CA ASP A 59 -21.23 31.01 -10.00
C ASP A 59 -19.84 30.35 -10.01
N VAL A 60 -19.79 29.11 -9.51
CA VAL A 60 -18.55 28.31 -9.47
C VAL A 60 -18.36 27.61 -10.83
N PRO A 61 -17.26 27.88 -11.56
CA PRO A 61 -17.03 27.25 -12.84
C PRO A 61 -16.96 25.73 -12.68
N LYS A 62 -17.48 25.01 -13.68
CA LYS A 62 -17.50 23.55 -13.64
C LYS A 62 -16.07 23.03 -13.61
N ILE A 63 -15.88 21.91 -12.92
CA ILE A 63 -14.56 21.28 -12.81
C ILE A 63 -13.98 20.92 -14.19
N SER A 64 -14.84 20.69 -15.19
CA SER A 64 -14.44 20.51 -16.60
C SER A 64 -13.65 21.70 -17.14
N ASP A 65 -14.09 22.92 -16.82
CA ASP A 65 -13.57 24.15 -17.38
C ASP A 65 -12.24 24.51 -16.69
N VAL A 66 -12.17 24.25 -15.38
CA VAL A 66 -10.93 24.36 -14.58
C VAL A 66 -9.88 23.37 -15.07
N LEU A 67 -10.26 22.13 -15.37
CA LEU A 67 -9.33 21.11 -15.88
C LEU A 67 -8.90 21.38 -17.32
N ALA A 68 -9.77 21.93 -18.16
CA ALA A 68 -9.46 22.31 -19.53
C ALA A 68 -8.51 23.53 -19.60
N ALA A 69 -8.64 24.47 -18.66
CA ALA A 69 -7.77 25.65 -18.57
C ALA A 69 -6.35 25.34 -18.06
N ARG A 70 -6.11 24.15 -17.49
CA ARG A 70 -4.77 23.78 -17.01
C ARG A 70 -3.85 23.49 -18.21
N PRO A 71 -2.73 24.23 -18.35
CA PRO A 71 -1.75 23.91 -19.38
C PRO A 71 -1.23 22.50 -19.15
N THR A 72 -1.45 21.62 -20.12
CA THR A 72 -1.00 20.23 -20.05
C THR A 72 0.51 20.21 -20.26
N VAL A 73 1.28 20.49 -19.21
CA VAL A 73 2.74 20.39 -19.23
C VAL A 73 3.08 18.92 -19.47
N ARG A 74 3.50 18.59 -20.70
CA ARG A 74 3.95 17.25 -21.04
C ARG A 74 5.11 16.90 -20.10
N LYS A 75 4.94 15.83 -19.32
CA LYS A 75 6.02 15.31 -18.46
C LYS A 75 7.25 15.08 -19.34
N PRO A 76 8.46 15.49 -18.92
CA PRO A 76 9.66 15.24 -19.68
C PRO A 76 9.79 13.74 -19.96
N VAL A 77 10.05 13.38 -21.21
CA VAL A 77 10.25 12.00 -21.63
C VAL A 77 11.48 11.47 -20.89
N ARG A 78 11.28 10.49 -20.01
CA ARG A 78 12.40 9.83 -19.34
C ARG A 78 13.22 9.11 -20.39
N ALA A 79 14.54 9.33 -20.40
CA ALA A 79 15.44 8.60 -21.29
C ALA A 79 15.27 7.10 -21.04
N LEU A 80 15.14 6.32 -22.12
CA LEU A 80 15.14 4.87 -22.07
C LEU A 80 16.50 4.41 -21.55
N GLN A 81 16.56 4.05 -20.26
CA GLN A 81 17.76 3.47 -19.68
C GLN A 81 17.96 2.09 -20.32
N ALA A 82 18.95 1.99 -21.20
CA ALA A 82 19.34 0.73 -21.80
C ALA A 82 19.74 -0.25 -20.69
N THR A 83 19.21 -1.46 -20.75
CA THR A 83 19.39 -2.61 -19.86
C THR A 83 20.81 -3.20 -19.85
N ALA A 84 21.84 -2.37 -20.04
CA ALA A 84 23.19 -2.76 -19.65
C ALA A 84 23.24 -2.66 -18.13
N LYS A 85 23.28 -3.81 -17.45
CA LYS A 85 23.46 -3.90 -15.99
C LYS A 85 24.57 -2.93 -15.58
N THR A 86 24.17 -1.86 -14.90
CA THR A 86 25.11 -0.83 -14.48
C THR A 86 25.98 -1.44 -13.40
N ILE A 87 27.28 -1.18 -13.44
CA ILE A 87 28.24 -1.62 -12.43
C ILE A 87 27.75 -1.27 -11.00
N LEU A 88 26.99 -0.17 -10.89
CA LEU A 88 26.32 0.23 -9.64
C LEU A 88 25.24 -0.73 -9.16
N ALA A 89 24.44 -1.32 -10.06
CA ALA A 89 23.44 -2.31 -9.69
C ALA A 89 24.07 -3.60 -9.16
N ASP A 90 25.19 -4.03 -9.76
CA ASP A 90 25.94 -5.20 -9.29
C ASP A 90 26.62 -4.91 -7.94
N ALA A 91 27.22 -3.72 -7.78
CA ALA A 91 27.81 -3.29 -6.50
C ALA A 91 26.78 -3.23 -5.36
N ILE A 92 25.57 -2.72 -5.61
CA ILE A 92 24.48 -2.70 -4.60
C ILE A 92 24.03 -4.13 -4.25
N ALA A 93 24.00 -5.04 -5.22
CA ALA A 93 23.65 -6.43 -4.98
C ALA A 93 24.72 -7.17 -4.15
N GLU A 94 25.99 -6.91 -4.41
CA GLU A 94 27.13 -7.45 -3.65
C GLU A 94 27.17 -6.90 -2.22
N GLU A 95 26.96 -5.59 -2.03
CA GLU A 95 26.91 -4.97 -0.71
C GLU A 95 25.76 -5.54 0.14
N ARG A 96 24.57 -5.74 -0.44
CA ARG A 96 23.47 -6.45 0.23
C ARG A 96 23.84 -7.88 0.62
N LYS A 97 24.59 -8.59 -0.22
CA LYS A 97 25.02 -9.96 0.06
C LYS A 97 26.05 -10.00 1.20
N GLN A 98 26.95 -9.02 1.27
CA GLN A 98 27.92 -8.87 2.35
C GLN A 98 27.23 -8.52 3.68
N GLN A 99 26.25 -7.61 3.67
CA GLN A 99 25.45 -7.27 4.87
C GLN A 99 24.60 -8.45 5.39
N LEU A 100 24.25 -9.41 4.54
CA LEU A 100 23.61 -10.67 4.95
C LEU A 100 24.60 -11.70 5.51
N ALA A 101 25.89 -11.56 5.20
CA ALA A 101 26.94 -12.46 5.67
C ALA A 101 27.45 -12.10 7.07
N ASP A 102 27.39 -10.82 7.44
CA ASP A 102 27.72 -10.38 8.80
C ASP A 102 26.69 -10.91 9.79
N LYS A 103 27.13 -11.90 10.56
CA LYS A 103 26.32 -12.57 11.57
C LYS A 103 25.96 -11.55 12.64
N VAL A 104 24.68 -11.18 12.72
CA VAL A 104 24.17 -10.38 13.84
C VAL A 104 24.48 -11.17 15.12
N LEU A 105 25.35 -10.63 15.97
CA LEU A 105 25.90 -11.31 17.16
C LEU A 105 24.83 -11.85 18.13
N SER A 106 23.58 -11.41 18.01
CA SER A 106 22.46 -11.84 18.85
C SER A 106 21.74 -13.12 18.37
N ALA A 107 21.98 -13.62 17.16
CA ALA A 107 21.31 -14.83 16.65
C ALA A 107 22.28 -15.77 15.94
N ASP A 108 22.49 -16.97 16.52
CA ASP A 108 23.34 -18.01 15.94
C ASP A 108 22.73 -18.59 14.64
N VAL A 109 21.41 -18.45 14.46
CA VAL A 109 20.65 -18.98 13.33
C VAL A 109 20.38 -17.89 12.29
N VAL A 110 20.82 -18.14 11.05
CA VAL A 110 20.55 -17.26 9.90
C VAL A 110 19.04 -17.24 9.62
N PRO A 111 18.39 -16.05 9.57
CA PRO A 111 16.98 -15.96 9.23
C PRO A 111 16.72 -16.50 7.83
N LYS A 112 15.70 -17.36 7.70
CA LYS A 112 15.25 -17.88 6.41
C LYS A 112 13.95 -17.19 6.01
N LYS A 113 13.67 -17.11 4.70
CA LYS A 113 12.37 -16.65 4.21
C LYS A 113 11.29 -17.63 4.66
N PHE A 114 10.16 -17.13 5.14
CA PHE A 114 9.03 -17.99 5.51
C PHE A 114 8.64 -18.88 4.30
N PRO A 115 8.40 -20.18 4.50
CA PRO A 115 8.28 -21.13 3.39
C PRO A 115 6.99 -20.96 2.58
N VAL A 116 6.01 -20.18 3.07
CA VAL A 116 4.67 -20.04 2.48
C VAL A 116 4.41 -18.56 2.20
N LYS A 117 3.86 -18.24 1.02
CA LYS A 117 3.36 -16.89 0.71
C LYS A 117 1.86 -16.81 0.97
N ALA A 118 1.32 -15.59 1.08
CA ALA A 118 -0.13 -15.36 1.25
C ALA A 118 -0.96 -16.05 0.15
N GLU A 119 -0.45 -16.03 -1.07
CA GLU A 119 -1.08 -16.64 -2.25
C GLU A 119 -1.13 -18.17 -2.21
N ASP A 120 -0.25 -18.81 -1.41
CA ASP A 120 -0.17 -20.26 -1.31
C ASP A 120 -1.19 -20.84 -0.31
N PHE A 121 -1.84 -19.99 0.49
CA PHE A 121 -2.87 -20.42 1.44
C PHE A 121 -4.20 -20.64 0.73
N ASN A 122 -4.60 -21.90 0.58
CA ASN A 122 -5.89 -22.28 0.02
C ASN A 122 -6.83 -22.77 1.13
N TYR A 123 -8.00 -22.14 1.25
CA TYR A 123 -9.01 -22.51 2.24
C TYR A 123 -10.13 -23.27 1.54
N PRO A 124 -10.43 -24.51 1.96
CA PRO A 124 -11.47 -25.30 1.33
C PRO A 124 -12.85 -24.65 1.56
N PRO A 125 -13.72 -24.62 0.53
CA PRO A 125 -15.07 -24.11 0.70
C PRO A 125 -15.88 -24.99 1.66
N ASN A 126 -16.77 -24.38 2.43
CA ASN A 126 -17.60 -25.10 3.39
C ASN A 126 -18.69 -25.89 2.64
N ALA A 127 -18.61 -27.21 2.66
CA ALA A 127 -19.55 -28.09 1.95
C ALA A 127 -20.95 -28.18 2.60
N LYS A 128 -21.18 -27.51 3.73
CA LYS A 128 -22.47 -27.57 4.44
C LYS A 128 -23.51 -26.72 3.72
N ARG A 129 -24.67 -27.32 3.45
CA ARG A 129 -25.83 -26.64 2.86
C ARG A 129 -26.26 -25.48 3.78
N GLY A 130 -26.24 -24.25 3.25
CA GLY A 130 -26.60 -23.05 3.99
C GLY A 130 -25.47 -22.41 4.80
N ALA A 131 -24.21 -22.85 4.63
CA ALA A 131 -23.04 -22.19 5.23
C ALA A 131 -22.93 -20.71 4.85
N ASP A 132 -23.38 -20.34 3.65
CA ASP A 132 -23.38 -18.96 3.17
C ASP A 132 -24.57 -18.14 3.67
N ASN A 133 -25.51 -18.75 4.40
CA ASN A 133 -26.67 -18.05 4.92
C ASN A 133 -26.33 -17.34 6.24
N PRO A 134 -26.33 -15.99 6.28
CA PRO A 134 -25.97 -15.25 7.49
C PRO A 134 -26.90 -15.54 8.68
N LEU A 135 -28.13 -15.98 8.45
CA LEU A 135 -29.08 -16.33 9.51
C LEU A 135 -28.70 -17.61 10.28
N TYR A 136 -27.87 -18.46 9.69
CA TYR A 136 -27.44 -19.74 10.28
C TYR A 136 -25.93 -19.78 10.57
N GLY A 137 -25.24 -18.63 10.47
CA GLY A 137 -23.83 -18.51 10.79
C GLY A 137 -23.59 -18.73 12.29
N THR A 138 -22.72 -19.68 12.63
CA THR A 138 -22.23 -19.85 14.00
C THR A 138 -20.86 -19.18 14.15
N SER A 139 -20.53 -18.71 15.36
CA SER A 139 -19.19 -18.11 15.62
C SER A 139 -18.04 -19.06 15.30
N SER A 140 -18.27 -20.37 15.44
CA SER A 140 -17.31 -21.40 15.04
C SER A 140 -17.03 -21.46 13.54
N GLN A 141 -17.96 -21.00 12.70
CA GLN A 141 -17.77 -20.96 11.24
C GLN A 141 -16.89 -19.78 10.82
N ALA A 142 -16.66 -18.77 11.68
CA ALA A 142 -15.82 -17.62 11.34
C ALA A 142 -14.32 -17.99 11.31
N TYR A 143 -13.91 -19.00 12.08
CA TYR A 143 -12.50 -19.43 12.13
C TYR A 143 -12.06 -20.03 10.80
N GLY A 144 -11.01 -19.46 10.22
CA GLY A 144 -10.45 -19.94 8.94
C GLY A 144 -11.21 -19.50 7.70
N ASN A 145 -12.20 -18.60 7.81
CA ASN A 145 -12.83 -17.99 6.63
C ASN A 145 -12.00 -16.85 6.04
N GLU A 146 -11.18 -16.18 6.86
CA GLU A 146 -10.35 -15.07 6.42
C GLU A 146 -9.02 -15.58 5.84
N VAL A 147 -8.74 -15.21 4.59
CA VAL A 147 -7.46 -15.50 3.93
C VAL A 147 -6.38 -14.58 4.52
N PRO A 148 -5.20 -15.11 4.90
CA PRO A 148 -4.16 -14.32 5.50
C PRO A 148 -3.64 -13.29 4.51
N MET A 149 -3.56 -12.06 4.97
CA MET A 149 -2.99 -10.97 4.18
C MET A 149 -1.47 -11.03 4.22
N ALA A 150 -0.82 -10.48 3.18
CA ALA A 150 0.65 -10.52 3.06
C ALA A 150 1.37 -9.93 4.29
N HIS A 151 0.81 -8.89 4.92
CA HIS A 151 1.40 -8.27 6.11
C HIS A 151 1.21 -9.07 7.42
N GLN A 152 0.31 -10.06 7.42
CA GLN A 152 0.11 -10.95 8.56
C GLN A 152 1.14 -12.09 8.58
N ILE A 153 1.78 -12.37 7.44
CA ILE A 153 2.80 -13.41 7.31
C ILE A 153 4.17 -12.78 7.59
N SER A 154 4.96 -13.44 8.43
CA SER A 154 6.33 -12.99 8.71
C SER A 154 7.20 -13.10 7.46
N ASP A 155 7.96 -12.06 7.13
CA ASP A 155 8.92 -12.10 6.02
C ASP A 155 10.05 -13.13 6.25
N ARG A 156 10.47 -13.27 7.51
CA ARG A 156 11.58 -14.12 7.94
C ARG A 156 11.18 -14.96 9.14
N TYR A 157 11.67 -16.18 9.19
CA TYR A 157 11.54 -17.08 10.33
C TYR A 157 12.89 -17.66 10.73
N PHE A 158 13.01 -17.98 12.01
CA PHE A 158 14.21 -18.53 12.61
C PHE A 158 13.93 -19.98 13.02
N PRO A 159 14.22 -20.98 12.15
CA PRO A 159 13.97 -22.37 12.51
C PRO A 159 14.87 -22.78 13.66
N SER A 160 14.29 -23.10 14.82
CA SER A 160 15.01 -23.80 15.88
C SER A 160 15.08 -25.28 15.53
N THR A 161 16.27 -25.79 15.24
CA THR A 161 16.47 -27.21 15.00
C THR A 161 16.74 -27.92 16.32
N ASN A 162 15.77 -28.69 16.82
CA ASN A 162 15.95 -29.55 18.00
C ASN A 162 16.69 -30.87 17.68
N LEU A 163 17.51 -30.92 16.61
CA LEU A 163 18.18 -32.14 16.17
C LEU A 163 19.18 -32.64 17.21
N PHE A 164 19.92 -31.74 17.83
CA PHE A 164 20.87 -32.07 18.89
C PHE A 164 20.16 -32.64 20.12
N THR A 165 19.11 -31.97 20.61
CA THR A 165 18.41 -32.37 21.83
C THR A 165 17.56 -33.63 21.64
N LYS A 166 17.07 -33.91 20.43
CA LYS A 166 16.38 -35.16 20.10
C LYS A 166 17.29 -36.40 20.18
N GLY A 167 18.61 -36.23 20.10
CA GLY A 167 19.56 -37.32 20.24
C GLY A 167 19.69 -37.85 21.68
N PHE A 168 19.21 -37.10 22.68
CA PHE A 168 19.22 -37.56 24.06
C PHE A 168 18.15 -38.65 24.25
N VAL A 169 18.60 -39.86 24.56
CA VAL A 169 17.75 -41.04 24.76
C VAL A 169 16.98 -40.95 26.07
N ASP A 170 17.55 -40.32 27.10
CA ASP A 170 16.99 -40.23 28.43
C ASP A 170 16.86 -38.77 28.88
N THR A 171 15.72 -38.43 29.46
CA THR A 171 15.47 -37.12 30.07
C THR A 171 16.12 -37.00 31.45
N LYS A 172 16.40 -38.14 32.10
CA LYS A 172 17.02 -38.22 33.44
C LYS A 172 18.03 -39.37 33.48
N PRO A 173 19.23 -39.19 32.88
CA PRO A 173 20.23 -40.24 32.84
C PRO A 173 20.60 -40.69 34.26
N ARG A 174 20.45 -41.98 34.53
CA ARG A 174 20.86 -42.58 35.82
C ARG A 174 22.37 -42.78 35.83
N PHE A 175 23.03 -42.32 36.89
CA PHE A 175 24.45 -42.58 37.08
C PHE A 175 24.65 -44.03 37.56
N THR A 176 25.22 -44.87 36.69
CA THR A 176 25.54 -46.29 36.99
C THR A 176 27.05 -46.53 37.13
N GLY A 177 27.86 -45.48 37.14
CA GLY A 177 29.32 -45.59 37.23
C GLY A 177 29.81 -45.92 38.65
N LEU A 178 30.91 -46.68 38.74
CA LEU A 178 31.69 -46.81 39.97
C LEU A 178 32.65 -45.62 40.11
N THR A 179 32.76 -45.05 41.30
CA THR A 179 33.73 -43.98 41.59
C THR A 179 35.14 -44.56 41.71
N THR A 180 35.96 -44.39 40.67
CA THR A 180 37.35 -44.92 40.61
C THR A 180 38.41 -43.84 40.75
N ARG A 181 38.04 -42.65 41.24
CA ARG A 181 38.98 -41.55 41.40
C ARG A 181 40.05 -41.93 42.41
N ALA A 182 41.31 -41.99 41.97
CA ALA A 182 42.45 -42.16 42.85
C ALA A 182 42.49 -41.00 43.86
N SER A 183 42.63 -41.34 45.14
CA SER A 183 42.82 -40.33 46.18
C SER A 183 44.17 -39.65 45.92
N PRO A 184 44.23 -38.34 45.66
CA PRO A 184 45.51 -37.65 45.59
C PRO A 184 46.17 -37.73 46.98
N SER A 185 47.39 -38.24 47.00
CA SER A 185 48.27 -38.36 48.18
C SER A 185 48.86 -37.02 48.58
#